data_AF-A0A0H3K1I1-F1
#
_entry.id   AF-A0A0H3K1I1-F1
#
_cell.length_a   1.000
_cell.length_b   1.000
_cell.length_c   1.000
_cell.angle_alpha   90.00
_cell.angle_beta   90.00
_cell.angle_gamma   90.00
#
_symmetry.space_group_name_H-M   'P 1'
#
loop_
_entity.id
_entity.type
_entity.pdbx_description
1 polymer ?
#
loop_
_entity_poly.entity_id
_entity_poly.type
_entity_poly.pdbx_seq_one_letter_code
_entity_poly.pdbx_strand_id
1 'polypeptide(L)'
;MGSVTLQQTEGVDRFFQFRLDATRAYVGEPRNFGKEIPVAETTFDNSQRLLSVRFAQPVAPGQQITIVVRPQLNPDTAGTYLWGITAYPAGEQPAGQFLGFGRINIYDSSTYRTSR
;
A
#
# COMPACT_ATOMS: atom_id res chain seq x y z
N MET A 1 3.77 -14.02 7.56
CA MET A 1 3.10 -12.71 7.67
C MET A 1 1.63 -12.87 7.29
N GLY A 2 0.70 -12.46 8.15
CA GLY A 2 -0.74 -12.59 7.92
C GLY A 2 -1.39 -11.34 7.32
N SER A 3 -0.87 -10.16 7.65
CA SER A 3 -1.38 -8.89 7.12
C SER A 3 -0.30 -7.82 7.08
N VAL A 4 -0.58 -6.76 6.31
CA VAL A 4 0.23 -5.54 6.21
C VAL A 4 -0.69 -4.33 6.31
N THR A 5 -0.23 -3.29 6.98
CA THR A 5 -0.86 -1.98 6.96
C THR A 5 0.05 -0.93 6.34
N LEU A 6 -0.57 0.04 5.66
CA LEU A 6 0.07 1.23 5.13
C LEU A 6 -0.66 2.43 5.72
N GLN A 7 0.03 3.22 6.54
CA GLN A 7 -0.54 4.43 7.16
C GLN A 7 0.09 5.68 6.58
N GLN A 8 -0.72 6.62 6.08
CA GLN A 8 -0.21 7.89 5.61
C GLN A 8 0.29 8.74 6.80
N THR A 9 1.60 8.98 6.84
CA THR A 9 2.26 9.80 7.87
C THR A 9 2.53 11.22 7.40
N GLU A 10 2.73 11.43 6.10
CA GLU A 10 2.94 12.76 5.50
C GLU A 10 2.18 12.91 4.17
N GLY A 11 1.99 14.17 3.76
CA GLY A 11 1.25 14.56 2.56
C GLY A 11 0.23 15.66 2.89
N VAL A 12 0.06 16.59 1.96
CA VAL A 12 -0.85 17.73 2.15
C VAL A 12 -2.30 17.28 2.14
N ASP A 13 -2.66 16.46 1.16
CA ASP A 13 -3.97 15.82 1.10
C ASP A 13 -4.01 14.61 2.04
N ARG A 14 -5.13 14.46 2.74
CA ARG A 14 -5.38 13.38 3.71
C ARG A 14 -6.48 12.44 3.27
N PHE A 15 -7.11 12.74 2.13
CA PHE A 15 -8.19 11.95 1.58
C PHE A 15 -7.64 11.10 0.43
N PHE A 16 -7.76 9.78 0.56
CA PHE A 16 -7.41 8.82 -0.48
C PHE A 16 -8.59 7.89 -0.71
N GLN A 17 -9.00 7.75 -1.96
CA GLN A 17 -9.97 6.72 -2.33
C GLN A 17 -9.23 5.58 -3.00
N PHE A 18 -9.03 4.47 -2.29
CA PHE A 18 -8.43 3.27 -2.88
C PHE A 18 -9.48 2.37 -3.52
N ARG A 19 -9.08 1.73 -4.62
CA ARG A 19 -9.79 0.59 -5.20
C ARG A 19 -9.42 -0.68 -4.46
N LEU A 20 -10.12 -0.90 -3.35
CA LEU A 20 -9.87 -2.04 -2.45
C LEU A 20 -10.04 -3.39 -3.18
N ASP A 21 -11.00 -3.47 -4.11
CA ASP A 21 -11.26 -4.60 -5.00
C ASP A 21 -10.13 -4.88 -6.00
N ALA A 22 -9.29 -3.89 -6.28
CA ALA A 22 -8.17 -3.98 -7.21
C ALA A 22 -6.82 -4.23 -6.51
N THR A 23 -6.80 -4.34 -5.18
CA THR A 23 -5.58 -4.66 -4.44
C THR A 23 -5.14 -6.10 -4.74
N ARG A 24 -3.87 -6.28 -5.08
CA ARG A 24 -3.27 -7.58 -5.41
C ARG A 24 -1.93 -7.74 -4.73
N ALA A 25 -1.48 -8.98 -4.52
CA ALA A 25 -0.18 -9.25 -3.94
C ALA A 25 0.53 -10.39 -4.68
N TYR A 26 1.85 -10.29 -4.80
CA TYR A 26 2.68 -11.23 -5.55
C TYR A 26 4.00 -11.47 -4.81
N VAL A 27 4.59 -12.64 -5.01
CA VAL A 27 6.00 -12.88 -4.69
C VAL A 27 6.88 -12.15 -5.70
N GLY A 28 8.00 -11.58 -5.26
CA GLY A 28 8.97 -10.92 -6.12
C GLY A 28 8.87 -9.40 -6.14
N GLU A 29 9.50 -8.80 -7.15
CA GLU A 29 9.72 -7.37 -7.26
C GLU A 29 8.62 -6.66 -8.07
N PRO A 30 8.46 -5.34 -7.91
CA PRO A 30 7.59 -4.56 -8.78
C PRO A 30 7.95 -4.77 -10.25
N ARG A 31 6.95 -5.09 -11.08
CA ARG A 31 7.09 -5.38 -12.53
C ARG A 31 7.79 -6.71 -12.87
N ASN A 32 8.22 -7.47 -11.88
CA ASN A 32 8.72 -8.84 -12.03
C ASN A 32 7.97 -9.75 -11.06
N PHE A 33 6.66 -9.87 -11.30
CA PHE A 33 5.76 -10.62 -10.43
C PHE A 33 5.91 -12.13 -10.66
N GLY A 34 6.13 -12.86 -9.56
CA GLY A 34 6.02 -14.30 -9.51
C GLY A 34 4.60 -14.74 -9.14
N LYS A 35 4.52 -15.76 -8.28
CA LYS A 35 3.25 -16.33 -7.83
C LYS A 35 2.37 -15.29 -7.12
N GLU A 36 1.09 -15.26 -7.47
CA GLU A 36 0.08 -14.47 -6.77
C GLU A 36 -0.13 -14.97 -5.33
N ILE A 37 -0.25 -14.03 -4.40
CA ILE A 37 -0.58 -14.26 -3.00
C ILE A 37 -2.04 -13.86 -2.82
N PRO A 38 -2.94 -14.82 -2.52
CA PRO A 38 -4.35 -14.51 -2.37
C PRO A 38 -4.61 -13.50 -1.24
N VAL A 39 -5.29 -12.41 -1.57
CA VAL A 39 -5.77 -11.40 -0.62
C VAL A 39 -7.16 -11.81 -0.16
N ALA A 40 -7.36 -11.93 1.16
CA ALA A 40 -8.67 -12.21 1.75
C ALA A 40 -9.52 -10.95 1.89
N GLU A 41 -8.88 -9.84 2.26
CA GLU A 41 -9.60 -8.62 2.58
C GLU A 41 -8.68 -7.41 2.41
N THR A 42 -9.27 -6.30 1.96
CA THR A 42 -8.62 -5.00 1.97
C THR A 42 -9.61 -3.95 2.48
N THR A 43 -9.19 -3.15 3.46
CA THR A 43 -10.01 -2.07 4.03
C THR A 43 -9.22 -0.77 4.06
N PHE A 44 -9.93 0.35 4.03
CA PHE A 44 -9.31 1.67 4.20
C PHE A 44 -10.10 2.50 5.22
N ASP A 45 -9.44 2.87 6.30
CA ASP A 45 -9.96 3.83 7.28
C ASP A 45 -9.44 5.22 6.90
N ASN A 46 -10.32 6.07 6.38
CA ASN A 46 -10.00 7.46 6.00
C ASN A 46 -9.59 8.31 7.21
N SER A 47 -10.19 8.08 8.39
CA SER A 47 -9.90 8.87 9.59
C SER A 47 -8.47 8.61 10.10
N GLN A 48 -8.05 7.34 10.04
CA GLN A 48 -6.71 6.90 10.42
C GLN A 48 -5.71 6.96 9.25
N ARG A 49 -6.19 7.20 8.03
CA ARG A 49 -5.45 7.11 6.76
C ARG A 49 -4.71 5.79 6.64
N LEU A 50 -5.41 4.71 6.96
CA LEU A 50 -4.85 3.38 7.16
C LEU A 50 -5.44 2.39 6.15
N LEU A 51 -4.60 1.93 5.24
CA LEU A 51 -4.92 0.81 4.34
C LEU A 51 -4.47 -0.49 5.00
N SER A 52 -5.40 -1.43 5.17
CA SER A 52 -5.12 -2.75 5.72
C SER A 52 -5.30 -3.80 4.64
N VAL A 53 -4.31 -4.67 4.46
CA VAL A 53 -4.33 -5.79 3.52
C VAL A 53 -4.12 -7.09 4.28
N ARG A 54 -5.10 -7.98 4.25
CA ARG A 54 -5.05 -9.29 4.90
C ARG A 54 -4.93 -10.39 3.85
N PHE A 55 -3.95 -11.27 4.01
CA PHE A 55 -3.77 -12.41 3.12
C PHE A 55 -4.70 -13.55 3.52
N ALA A 56 -5.15 -14.33 2.54
CA ALA A 56 -5.99 -15.50 2.80
C ALA A 56 -5.22 -16.64 3.47
N GLN A 57 -3.90 -16.69 3.23
CA GLN A 57 -2.98 -17.60 3.90
C GLN A 57 -1.74 -16.80 4.35
N PRO A 58 -1.13 -17.17 5.49
CA PRO A 58 0.10 -16.51 5.92
C PRO A 58 1.22 -16.68 4.88
N VAL A 59 1.84 -15.57 4.49
CA VAL A 59 3.02 -15.55 3.63
C VAL A 59 4.22 -16.11 4.40
N ALA A 60 5.00 -16.99 3.78
CA ALA A 60 6.19 -17.57 4.40
C ALA A 60 7.25 -16.48 4.66
N PRO A 61 8.05 -16.61 5.74
CA PRO A 61 9.15 -15.69 6.00
C PRO A 61 10.25 -15.80 4.93
N GLY A 62 11.07 -14.76 4.81
CA GLY A 62 12.21 -14.72 3.88
C GLY A 62 11.84 -14.47 2.41
N GLN A 63 10.55 -14.30 2.10
CA GLN A 63 10.09 -13.96 0.76
C GLN A 63 9.96 -12.45 0.60
N GLN A 64 10.50 -11.91 -0.49
CA GLN A 64 10.15 -10.58 -0.95
C GLN A 64 8.78 -10.63 -1.62
N ILE A 65 7.92 -9.68 -1.27
CA ILE A 65 6.58 -9.56 -1.85
C ILE A 65 6.35 -8.15 -2.38
N THR A 66 5.45 -8.06 -3.35
CA THR A 66 4.93 -6.79 -3.85
C THR A 66 3.43 -6.74 -3.61
N ILE A 67 2.95 -5.69 -2.96
CA ILE A 67 1.53 -5.38 -2.83
C ILE A 67 1.21 -4.24 -3.80
N VAL A 68 0.31 -4.49 -4.73
CA VAL A 68 -0.19 -3.52 -5.69
C VAL A 68 -1.45 -2.91 -5.12
N VAL A 69 -1.40 -1.60 -4.86
CA VAL A 69 -2.54 -0.80 -4.41
C VAL A 69 -2.84 0.23 -5.49
N ARG A 70 -4.13 0.51 -5.72
CA ARG A 70 -4.54 1.44 -6.77
C ARG A 70 -5.44 2.53 -6.20
N PRO A 71 -5.05 3.82 -6.26
CA PRO A 71 -5.98 4.90 -6.01
C PRO A 71 -7.05 4.94 -7.12
N GLN A 72 -8.31 5.14 -6.74
CA GLN A 72 -9.42 5.41 -7.66
C GLN A 72 -9.28 6.80 -8.27
N LEU A 73 -8.88 7.77 -7.46
CA LEU A 73 -8.58 9.14 -7.83
C LEU A 73 -7.23 9.52 -7.22
N ASN A 74 -6.44 10.29 -7.96
CA ASN A 74 -5.29 10.95 -7.35
C ASN A 74 -5.80 11.97 -6.31
N PRO A 75 -5.01 12.23 -5.26
CA PRO A 75 -5.26 13.36 -4.36
C PRO A 75 -5.33 14.69 -5.13
N ASP A 76 -6.07 15.66 -4.59
CA ASP A 76 -6.28 16.95 -5.23
C ASP A 76 -4.99 17.79 -5.28
N THR A 77 -4.08 17.54 -4.34
CA THR A 77 -2.82 18.27 -4.25
C THR A 77 -1.64 17.43 -4.74
N ALA A 78 -0.82 17.97 -5.64
CA ALA A 78 0.46 17.38 -5.98
C ALA A 78 1.42 17.38 -4.77
N GLY A 79 2.29 16.38 -4.68
CA GLY A 79 3.28 16.29 -3.60
C GLY A 79 3.79 14.88 -3.35
N THR A 80 4.61 14.78 -2.31
CA THR A 80 5.13 13.51 -1.79
C THR A 80 4.27 13.06 -0.62
N TYR A 81 3.80 11.81 -0.71
CA TYR A 81 2.98 11.17 0.32
C TYR A 81 3.78 10.03 0.92
N LEU A 82 4.06 10.10 2.23
CA LEU A 82 4.78 9.05 2.96
C LEU A 82 3.81 8.09 3.62
N TRP A 83 4.08 6.80 3.46
CA TRP A 83 3.26 5.73 4.00
C TRP A 83 4.12 4.84 4.88
N GLY A 84 3.86 4.83 6.19
CA GLY A 84 4.48 3.91 7.12
C GLY A 84 3.93 2.49 6.90
N ILE A 85 4.83 1.53 6.73
CA ILE A 85 4.48 0.14 6.44
C ILE A 85 4.72 -0.72 7.67
N THR A 86 3.69 -1.43 8.13
CA THR A 86 3.79 -2.35 9.27
C THR A 86 3.31 -3.73 8.84
N ALA A 87 4.13 -4.75 9.09
CA ALA A 87 3.79 -6.15 8.84
C ALA A 87 3.37 -6.84 10.13
N TYR A 88 2.40 -7.75 10.04
CA TYR A 88 1.90 -8.50 11.19
C TYR A 88 2.01 -10.01 10.91
N PRO A 89 2.50 -10.83 11.85
CA PRO A 89 2.37 -12.27 11.76
C PRO A 89 0.88 -12.70 11.78
N ALA A 90 0.61 -13.95 11.45
CA ALA A 90 -0.74 -14.50 11.61
C ALA A 90 -1.01 -14.81 13.09
N GLY A 91 -2.25 -14.63 13.55
CA GLY A 91 -2.66 -14.84 14.94
C GLY A 91 -3.78 -13.88 15.34
N GLU A 92 -4.31 -14.04 16.56
CA GLU A 92 -5.43 -13.21 17.06
C GLU A 92 -5.00 -11.78 17.44
N GLN A 93 -3.80 -11.62 18.00
CA GLN A 93 -3.27 -10.33 18.43
C GLN A 93 -1.78 -10.21 18.07
N PRO A 94 -1.46 -10.17 16.76
CA PRO A 94 -0.08 -10.16 16.32
C PRO A 94 0.59 -8.83 16.67
N ALA A 95 1.79 -8.88 17.25
CA ALA A 95 2.64 -7.71 17.40
C ALA A 95 3.14 -7.28 16.01
N GLY A 96 2.90 -6.01 15.66
CA GLY A 96 3.33 -5.44 14.38
C GLY A 96 4.82 -5.14 14.35
N GLN A 97 5.44 -5.34 13.19
CA GLN A 97 6.81 -4.94 12.88
C GLN A 97 6.81 -3.82 11.85
N PHE A 98 7.29 -2.63 12.23
CA PHE A 98 7.48 -1.53 11.31
C PHE A 98 8.63 -1.85 10.33
N LEU A 99 8.36 -1.74 9.04
CA LEU A 99 9.30 -2.08 7.96
C LEU A 99 9.94 -0.86 7.32
N GLY A 100 9.39 0.34 7.54
CA GLY A 100 9.87 1.59 6.97
C GLY A 100 8.78 2.37 6.24
N PHE A 101 9.21 3.29 5.38
CA PHE A 101 8.32 4.20 4.65
C PHE A 101 8.32 3.92 3.15
N GLY A 102 7.13 3.79 2.57
CA GLY A 102 6.89 3.90 1.14
C GLY A 102 6.59 5.34 0.74
N ARG A 103 6.83 5.68 -0.53
CA ARG A 103 6.57 7.02 -1.08
C ARG A 103 5.67 6.94 -2.31
N ILE A 104 4.67 7.80 -2.37
CA ILE A 104 3.87 8.05 -3.58
C ILE A 104 4.08 9.52 -3.95
N ASN A 105 4.59 9.76 -5.16
CA ASN A 105 4.73 11.11 -5.69
C ASN A 105 3.58 11.37 -6.67
N ILE A 106 2.82 12.42 -6.42
CA ILE A 106 1.76 12.90 -7.30
C ILE A 106 2.25 14.22 -7.89
N TYR A 107 2.26 14.33 -9.21
CA TYR A 107 2.73 15.52 -9.92
C TYR A 107 1.55 16.24 -10.55
N ASP A 108 1.63 17.58 -10.61
CA ASP A 108 0.64 18.39 -11.30
C ASP A 108 0.74 18.17 -12.83
N SER A 109 -0.42 18.15 -13.50
CA SER A 109 -0.54 18.01 -14.95
C SER A 109 0.21 19.09 -15.75
N SER A 110 0.38 20.30 -15.19
CA SER A 110 1.11 21.42 -15.81
C SER A 110 2.59 21.14 -16.01
N THR A 111 3.19 20.27 -15.19
CA THR A 111 4.62 19.92 -15.23
C THR A 111 4.99 19.09 -16.47
N TYR A 112 4.02 18.45 -17.14
CA TYR A 112 4.25 17.66 -18.36
C TYR A 112 4.31 18.51 -19.65
N ARG A 113 3.98 19.80 -19.61
CA ARG A 113 3.85 20.64 -20.81
C ARG A 113 5.16 21.29 -21.28
N THR A 114 6.25 21.18 -20.52
CA THR A 114 7.49 21.96 -20.80
C THR A 114 8.71 21.10 -21.17
N SER A 115 8.54 19.83 -21.54
CA SER A 115 9.65 18.96 -21.98
C SER A 115 9.48 18.39 -23.40
N ARG A 116 9.13 19.24 -24.37
CA ARG A 116 9.26 18.92 -25.79
C ARG A 116 10.05 20.00 -26.51
#